data_AF-A0A9E2R4V9-F1
#
_entry.id   AF-A0A9E2R4V9-F1
#
_cell.length_a   1.000
_cell.length_b   1.000
_cell.length_c   1.000
_cell.angle_alpha   90.00
_cell.angle_beta   90.00
_cell.angle_gamma   90.00
#
_symmetry.space_group_name_H-M   'P 1'
#
loop_
_entity.id
_entity.type
_entity.pdbx_description
1 polymer ?
#
loop_
_entity_poly.entity_id
_entity_poly.type
_entity_poly.pdbx_seq_one_letter_code
_entity_poly.pdbx_strand_id
1 'polypeptide(L)' 'HDEDVEIFVDGVLAAAESGYTTSYVLLPITSEALARLKPGAHVTLAVHCHQTTGGQGVDVGLAEVKRPEP' A
#
# COMPACT_ATOMS: atom_id res chain seq x y z
N HIS A 1 -1.04 -6.36 -7.70
CA HIS A 1 0.22 -6.95 -7.22
C HIS A 1 0.14 -8.44 -7.50
N ASP A 2 1.28 -9.08 -7.67
CA ASP A 2 1.33 -10.39 -8.31
C ASP A 2 1.31 -11.57 -7.32
N GLU A 3 1.48 -11.35 -6.01
CA GLU A 3 1.17 -12.28 -4.90
C GLU A 3 1.23 -11.52 -3.55
N ASP A 4 1.67 -12.15 -2.47
CA ASP A 4 1.63 -11.62 -1.11
C ASP A 4 2.44 -10.32 -1.00
N VAL A 5 1.77 -9.23 -0.64
CA VAL A 5 2.35 -7.89 -0.58
C VAL A 5 2.33 -7.31 0.82
N GLU A 6 3.40 -6.60 1.17
CA GLU A 6 3.54 -5.81 2.38
C GLU A 6 4.00 -4.40 2.01
N ILE A 7 3.29 -3.40 2.52
CA ILE A 7 3.55 -1.98 2.25
C ILE A 7 3.88 -1.29 3.55
N PHE A 8 4.92 -0.45 3.55
CA PHE A 8 5.43 0.22 4.74
C PHE A 8 5.57 1.74 4.53
N VAL A 9 5.25 2.50 5.56
CA VAL A 9 5.42 3.95 5.64
C VAL A 9 6.33 4.27 6.82
N ASP A 10 7.51 4.83 6.56
CA ASP A 10 8.57 5.08 7.56
C ASP A 10 8.87 3.86 8.44
N GLY A 11 8.89 2.67 7.83
CA GLY A 11 9.14 1.39 8.49
C GLY A 11 7.93 0.81 9.25
N VAL A 12 6.79 1.49 9.28
CA VAL A 12 5.54 0.99 9.90
C VAL A 12 4.72 0.26 8.85
N LEU A 13 4.21 -0.93 9.18
CA LEU A 13 3.31 -1.69 8.30
C LEU A 13 2.03 -0.89 8.04
N ALA A 14 1.85 -0.48 6.78
CA ALA A 14 0.75 0.35 6.32
C ALA A 14 -0.41 -0.50 5.78
N ALA A 15 -0.11 -1.57 5.06
CA ALA A 15 -1.08 -2.54 4.55
C ALA A 15 -0.38 -3.85 4.19
N ALA A 16 -1.13 -4.95 4.21
CA ALA A 16 -0.72 -6.22 3.64
C ALA A 16 -1.92 -6.92 3.01
N GLU A 17 -1.68 -7.67 1.95
CA GLU A 17 -2.69 -8.49 1.26
C GLU A 17 -2.04 -9.76 0.74
N SER A 18 -2.78 -10.87 0.76
CA SER A 18 -2.32 -12.16 0.28
C SER A 18 -2.91 -12.51 -1.08
N GLY A 19 -2.19 -13.30 -1.87
CA GLY A 19 -2.58 -13.67 -3.22
C GLY A 19 -2.40 -12.55 -4.24
N TYR A 20 -2.82 -12.77 -5.49
CA TYR A 20 -2.59 -11.83 -6.59
C TYR A 20 -3.84 -11.07 -7.00
N THR A 21 -3.66 -9.89 -7.59
CA THR A 21 -4.71 -9.10 -8.24
C THR A 21 -4.27 -8.55 -9.59
N THR A 22 -5.18 -8.59 -10.56
CA THR A 22 -4.95 -8.09 -11.93
C THR A 22 -5.41 -6.65 -12.13
N SER A 23 -5.88 -5.98 -11.08
CA SER A 23 -6.33 -4.58 -11.11
C SER A 23 -5.82 -3.82 -9.89
N TYR A 24 -5.85 -2.48 -9.95
CA TYR A 24 -5.61 -1.67 -8.76
C TYR A 24 -6.67 -1.96 -7.69
N VAL A 25 -6.19 -2.13 -6.46
CA VAL A 25 -7.01 -2.33 -5.27
C VAL A 25 -6.66 -1.25 -4.25
N LEU A 26 -7.68 -0.78 -3.52
CA LEU A 26 -7.48 0.18 -2.44
C LEU A 26 -7.33 -0.61 -1.14
N LEU A 27 -6.13 -0.55 -0.55
CA LEU A 27 -5.87 -1.09 0.77
C LEU A 27 -5.97 0.03 1.83
N PRO A 28 -6.79 -0.12 2.87
CA PRO A 28 -6.83 0.83 3.97
C PRO A 28 -5.47 0.93 4.65
N ILE A 29 -4.98 2.16 4.84
CA ILE A 29 -3.74 2.42 5.59
C ILE A 29 -4.04 2.26 7.09
N THR A 30 -3.18 1.52 7.81
CA THR A 30 -3.27 1.43 9.27
C THR A 30 -3.20 2.81 9.93
N SER A 31 -3.88 2.98 11.07
CA SER A 31 -3.89 4.28 11.77
C SER A 31 -2.48 4.74 12.19
N GLU A 32 -1.58 3.80 12.50
CA GLU A 32 -0.19 4.10 12.87
C GLU A 32 0.63 4.64 11.68
N ALA A 33 0.53 4.00 10.52
CA ALA A 33 1.18 4.47 9.30
C ALA A 33 0.57 5.78 8.80
N LEU A 34 -0.75 5.92 8.86
CA LEU A 34 -1.45 7.14 8.46
C LEU A 34 -1.02 8.35 9.30
N ALA A 35 -0.76 8.15 10.60
CA ALA A 35 -0.28 9.21 11.49
C ALA A 35 1.11 9.76 11.09
N ARG A 36 1.85 9.08 10.22
CA ARG A 36 3.14 9.55 9.65
C ARG A 36 2.95 10.47 8.44
N LEU A 37 1.83 10.34 7.73
CA LEU A 37 1.52 11.14 6.53
C LEU A 37 1.06 12.54 6.93
N LYS A 38 2.01 13.44 7.16
CA LYS A 38 1.76 14.83 7.55
C LYS A 38 2.19 15.80 6.44
N PRO A 39 1.49 16.94 6.28
CA PRO A 39 1.93 17.99 5.36
C PRO A 39 3.40 18.38 5.62
N GLY A 40 4.21 18.37 4.56
CA GLY A 40 5.64 18.72 4.62
C GLY A 40 6.57 17.63 5.18
N ALA A 41 6.05 16.47 5.58
CA ALA A 41 6.89 15.36 6.01
C ALA A 41 7.61 14.71 4.81
N HIS A 42 8.87 14.36 5.00
CA HIS A 42 9.57 13.44 4.11
C HIS A 42 9.21 12.03 4.57
N VAL A 43 8.58 11.27 3.69
CA VAL A 43 8.07 9.93 3.99
C VAL A 43 8.80 8.91 3.12
N THR A 44 9.31 7.84 3.74
CA THR A 44 9.82 6.68 3.01
C THR A 44 8.70 5.69 2.79
N LEU A 45 8.37 5.42 1.52
CA LEU A 45 7.47 4.34 1.12
C LEU A 45 8.31 3.13 0.70
N ALA A 46 8.07 1.98 1.31
CA ALA A 46 8.67 0.72 0.92
C ALA A 46 7.59 -0.32 0.61
N VAL A 47 7.88 -1.21 -0.32
CA VAL A 47 6.99 -2.31 -0.69
C VAL A 47 7.80 -3.58 -0.90
N HIS A 48 7.26 -4.68 -0.41
CA HIS A 48 7.77 -6.02 -0.60
C HIS A 48 6.64 -6.88 -1.18
N CYS A 49 6.92 -7.60 -2.26
CA CYS A 49 5.99 -8.56 -2.85
C CYS A 49 6.72 -9.89 -2.90
N HIS A 50 6.23 -10.88 -2.16
CA HIS A 50 6.78 -12.22 -2.18
C HIS A 50 6.01 -13.06 -3.18
N GLN A 51 6.63 -13.28 -4.34
CA GLN A 51 6.08 -14.11 -5.41
C GLN A 51 6.77 -15.46 -5.50
N THR A 52 5.95 -16.50 -5.62
CA THR A 52 6.36 -17.90 -5.79
C THR A 52 5.97 -18.47 -7.15
N THR A 53 5.05 -17.82 -7.88
CA THR A 53 4.58 -18.25 -9.20
C THR A 53 4.28 -17.07 -10.15
N GLY A 54 4.32 -17.31 -11.47
CA GLY A 54 3.73 -16.42 -12.47
C GLY A 54 4.51 -15.14 -12.79
N GLY A 55 3.78 -14.01 -12.91
CA GLY A 55 4.23 -12.67 -13.38
C GLY A 55 5.34 -12.02 -12.55
N GLN A 56 5.63 -10.72 -12.75
CA GLN A 56 6.64 -9.98 -11.98
C GLN A 56 6.31 -8.48 -11.89
N GLY A 57 5.46 -8.12 -10.92
CA GLY A 57 4.95 -6.77 -10.80
C GLY A 57 4.44 -6.40 -9.42
N VAL A 58 4.95 -5.29 -8.90
CA VAL A 58 4.34 -4.56 -7.79
C VAL A 58 4.31 -3.08 -8.11
N ASP A 59 3.15 -2.46 -7.90
CA ASP A 59 2.93 -1.03 -8.00
C ASP A 59 2.22 -0.60 -6.71
N VAL A 60 2.64 0.54 -6.16
CA VAL A 60 2.09 1.11 -4.94
C VAL A 60 2.02 2.63 -5.08
N GLY A 61 0.90 3.19 -4.64
CA GLY A 61 0.68 4.62 -4.60
C GLY A 61 -0.26 5.00 -3.45
N LEU A 62 -0.26 6.29 -3.10
CA LEU A 62 -1.19 6.85 -2.13
C LEU A 62 -2.39 7.45 -2.86
N ALA A 63 -3.59 7.20 -2.35
CA ALA A 63 -4.83 7.77 -2.87
C ALA A 63 -5.65 8.40 -1.75
N GLU A 64 -6.22 9.58 -2.00
CA GLU A 64 -7.22 10.19 -1.12
C GLU A 64 -8.61 9.73 -1.57
N VAL A 65 -9.28 8.91 -0.74
CA VAL A 65 -10.66 8.47 -1.02
C VAL A 65 -11.64 9.53 -0.55
N LYS A 66 -12.06 10.39 -1.47
CA LYS A 66 -13.14 11.36 -1.24
C LYS A 66 -14.48 10.65 -1.32
N ARG A 67 -15.25 10.68 -0.22
CA ARG A 67 -16.67 10.31 -0.29
C ARG A 67 -17.44 11.45 -0.96
N PRO A 68 -18.39 11.15 -1.87
CA PRO A 68 -19.23 12.20 -2.44
C PRO A 68 -19.94 12.95 -1.30
N GLU A 69 -19.97 14.28 -1.42
CA GLU A 69 -20.75 15.11 -0.53
C GLU A 69 -22.25 14.77 -0.72
N PRO A 70 -23.04 14.77 0.37
CA PRO A 70 -24.47 14.46 0.31
C PRO A 70 -25.25 15.48 -0.53
#